data_AF-A0A1S1LXG6-F1
#
_entry.id   AF-A0A1S1LXG6-F1
#
_cell.length_a   1.000
_cell.length_b   1.000
_cell.length_c   1.000
_cell.angle_alpha   90.00
_cell.angle_beta   90.00
_cell.angle_gamma   90.00
#
_symmetry.space_group_name_H-M   'P 1'
#
loop_
_entity.id
_entity.type
_entity.pdbx_description
1 polymer ?
#
loop_
_entity_poly.entity_id
_entity_poly.type
_entity_poly.pdbx_seq_one_letter_code
_entity_poly.pdbx_strand_id
1 'polypeptide(L)'
;MSADNWTTCYACQTRRNDADDERIAEQRKLIEEAYGQVSQEEYDGLRGRVESAILEIEAAPLGQTFREDYEIHGAETGVVTVSYGGGCTVCGYGTSFEERHPIEVFELHSVKENGHG
;
A
#
# COMPACT_ATOMS: atom_id res chain seq x y z
N MET A 1 17.82 10.79 -6.64
CA MET A 1 16.57 11.06 -7.38
C MET A 1 15.43 10.58 -6.50
N SER A 2 14.41 11.40 -6.25
CA SER A 2 13.25 11.06 -5.41
C SER A 2 12.14 10.60 -6.33
N ALA A 3 11.80 9.31 -6.32
CA ALA A 3 10.60 8.86 -7.02
C ALA A 3 9.38 9.49 -6.34
N ASP A 4 8.46 10.09 -7.11
CA ASP A 4 7.16 10.55 -6.57
C ASP A 4 6.22 9.35 -6.44
N ASN A 5 6.66 8.35 -5.69
CA ASN A 5 5.97 7.08 -5.55
C ASN A 5 5.24 7.05 -4.21
N TRP A 6 3.99 7.47 -4.24
CA TRP A 6 3.09 7.48 -3.09
C TRP A 6 2.05 6.38 -3.19
N THR A 7 1.83 5.69 -2.08
CA THR A 7 0.83 4.62 -1.97
C THR A 7 0.09 4.68 -0.63
N THR A 8 -0.97 3.88 -0.51
CA THR A 8 -1.71 3.75 0.74
C THR A 8 -0.87 2.98 1.74
N CYS A 9 -0.69 3.54 2.94
CA CYS A 9 0.03 2.85 4.01
C CYS A 9 -0.77 1.64 4.48
N TYR A 10 -0.14 0.45 4.41
CA TYR A 10 -0.73 -0.80 4.89
C TYR A 10 -1.17 -0.72 6.36
N ALA A 11 -0.32 -0.24 7.26
CA ALA A 11 -0.67 -0.13 8.68
C ALA A 11 -1.84 0.85 8.95
N CYS A 12 -1.92 1.97 8.22
CA CYS A 12 -3.07 2.88 8.31
C CYS A 12 -4.34 2.22 7.77
N GLN A 13 -4.22 1.44 6.69
CA GLN A 13 -5.34 0.70 6.12
C GLN A 13 -5.86 -0.36 7.09
N THR A 14 -4.98 -1.18 7.67
CA THR A 14 -5.38 -2.19 8.67
C THR A 14 -6.11 -1.55 9.84
N ARG A 15 -5.55 -0.48 10.44
CA ARG A 15 -6.20 0.22 11.55
C ARG A 15 -7.56 0.82 11.18
N ARG A 16 -7.70 1.33 9.96
CA ARG A 16 -8.98 1.84 9.46
C ARG A 16 -9.99 0.70 9.31
N ASN A 17 -9.59 -0.40 8.69
CA ASN A 17 -10.44 -1.57 8.51
C ASN A 17 -10.93 -2.11 9.86
N ASP A 18 -10.03 -2.25 10.84
CA ASP A 18 -10.40 -2.71 12.19
C ASP A 18 -11.46 -1.77 12.83
N ALA A 19 -11.26 -0.44 12.71
CA ALA A 19 -12.19 0.55 13.24
C ALA A 19 -13.53 0.56 12.47
N ASP A 20 -13.51 0.30 11.17
CA ASP A 20 -14.72 0.26 10.34
C ASP A 20 -15.52 -1.03 10.61
N ASP A 21 -14.85 -2.17 10.83
CA ASP A 21 -15.48 -3.43 11.26
C ASP A 21 -16.25 -3.25 12.58
N GLU A 22 -15.66 -2.55 13.55
CA GLU A 22 -16.33 -2.22 14.82
C GLU A 22 -17.59 -1.36 14.61
N ARG A 23 -17.49 -0.33 13.76
CA ARG A 23 -18.63 0.57 13.43
C ARG A 23 -19.73 -0.16 12.69
N ILE A 24 -19.38 -1.03 11.74
CA ILE A 24 -20.34 -1.86 10.99
C ILE A 24 -21.04 -2.84 11.93
N ALA A 25 -20.32 -3.45 12.87
CA ALA A 25 -20.91 -4.33 13.88
C ALA A 25 -21.94 -3.59 14.76
N GLU A 26 -21.65 -2.35 15.16
CA GLU A 26 -22.61 -1.51 15.90
C GLU A 26 -23.87 -1.22 15.09
N GLN A 27 -23.75 -0.89 13.79
CA GLN A 27 -24.90 -0.68 12.92
C GLN A 27 -25.77 -1.93 12.77
N ARG A 28 -25.14 -3.11 12.61
CA ARG A 28 -25.85 -4.40 12.51
C ARG A 28 -26.61 -4.74 13.78
N LYS A 29 -26.03 -4.42 14.95
CA LYS A 29 -26.67 -4.62 16.24
C LYS A 29 -28.02 -3.91 16.37
N LEU A 30 -28.17 -2.72 15.76
CA LEU A 30 -29.44 -1.98 15.76
C LEU A 30 -30.57 -2.77 15.09
N ILE A 31 -30.26 -3.47 13.99
CA ILE A 31 -31.23 -4.33 13.29
C ILE A 31 -31.60 -5.53 14.17
N GLU A 32 -30.59 -6.19 14.75
CA GLU A 32 -30.79 -7.37 15.59
C GLU A 32 -31.67 -7.05 16.81
N GLU A 33 -31.44 -5.91 17.47
CA GLU A 33 -32.22 -5.46 18.63
C GLU A 33 -33.66 -5.07 18.27
N ALA A 34 -33.90 -4.57 17.05
CA ALA A 34 -35.23 -4.19 16.58
C ALA A 34 -36.06 -5.39 16.10
N TYR A 35 -35.43 -6.53 15.81
CA TYR A 35 -36.10 -7.69 15.23
C TYR A 35 -37.20 -8.23 16.15
N GLY A 36 -38.45 -8.20 15.66
CA GLY A 36 -39.63 -8.62 16.42
C GLY A 36 -40.05 -7.66 17.54
N GLN A 37 -39.41 -6.50 17.69
CA GLN A 37 -39.77 -5.45 18.66
C GLN A 37 -40.57 -4.30 18.03
N VAL A 38 -40.34 -4.03 16.73
CA VAL A 38 -40.99 -2.95 15.98
C VAL A 38 -41.89 -3.51 14.88
N SER A 39 -42.71 -2.64 14.27
CA SER A 39 -43.50 -3.02 13.10
C SER A 39 -42.59 -3.37 11.92
N GLN A 40 -43.13 -4.13 10.95
CA GLN A 40 -42.38 -4.48 9.75
C GLN A 40 -41.92 -3.26 8.95
N GLU A 41 -42.76 -2.23 8.86
CA GLU A 41 -42.44 -0.97 8.16
C GLU A 41 -41.27 -0.23 8.84
N GLU A 42 -41.30 -0.13 10.17
CA GLU A 42 -40.21 0.47 10.94
C GLU A 42 -38.91 -0.33 10.82
N TYR A 43 -39.01 -1.66 10.81
CA TYR A 43 -37.86 -2.55 10.64
C TYR A 43 -37.22 -2.39 9.25
N ASP A 44 -38.03 -2.38 8.19
CA ASP A 44 -37.54 -2.19 6.82
C ASP A 44 -36.89 -0.80 6.64
N GLY A 45 -37.48 0.24 7.23
CA GLY A 45 -36.90 1.59 7.26
C GLY A 45 -35.61 1.68 8.08
N LEU A 46 -35.48 0.91 9.15
CA LEU A 46 -34.23 0.80 9.91
C LEU A 46 -33.15 0.07 9.10
N ARG A 47 -33.50 -1.06 8.47
CA ARG A 47 -32.59 -1.83 7.64
C ARG A 47 -31.99 -1.00 6.51
N GLY A 48 -32.81 -0.26 5.77
CA GLY A 48 -32.32 0.59 4.67
C GLY A 48 -31.37 1.70 5.15
N ARG A 49 -31.60 2.27 6.34
CA ARG A 49 -30.70 3.25 6.96
C ARG A 49 -29.37 2.64 7.35
N VAL A 50 -29.39 1.45 7.96
CA VAL A 50 -28.17 0.73 8.35
C VAL A 50 -27.36 0.30 7.12
N GLU A 51 -28.01 -0.23 6.08
CA GLU A 51 -27.35 -0.58 4.83
C GLU A 51 -26.66 0.65 4.20
N SER A 52 -27.34 1.80 4.19
CA SER A 52 -26.75 3.06 3.69
C SER A 52 -25.55 3.50 4.53
N ALA A 53 -25.66 3.42 5.86
CA ALA A 53 -24.56 3.78 6.76
C ALA A 53 -23.33 2.87 6.60
N ILE A 54 -23.54 1.57 6.38
CA ILE A 54 -22.45 0.61 6.11
C ILE A 54 -21.74 0.97 4.80
N LEU A 55 -22.50 1.25 3.74
CA LEU A 55 -21.93 1.66 2.45
C LEU A 55 -21.11 2.95 2.58
N GLU A 56 -21.57 3.92 3.37
CA GLU A 56 -20.82 5.16 3.64
C GLU A 56 -19.51 4.92 4.39
N ILE A 57 -19.49 3.96 5.34
CA ILE A 57 -18.28 3.57 6.06
C ILE A 57 -17.26 2.97 5.07
N GLU A 58 -17.70 2.00 4.27
CA GLU A 58 -16.83 1.27 3.32
C GLU A 58 -16.31 2.15 2.18
N ALA A 59 -17.06 3.17 1.77
CA ALA A 59 -16.72 4.02 0.63
C ALA A 59 -15.65 5.09 0.93
N ALA A 60 -15.26 5.30 2.19
CA ALA A 60 -14.32 6.36 2.57
C ALA A 60 -12.89 6.05 2.08
N PRO A 61 -12.32 6.82 1.13
CA PRO A 61 -11.00 6.54 0.60
C PRO A 61 -9.91 6.84 1.62
N LEU A 62 -8.87 6.00 1.65
CA LEU A 62 -7.63 6.28 2.35
C LEU A 62 -6.68 7.08 1.46
N GLY A 63 -6.09 8.12 2.03
CA GLY A 63 -5.07 8.91 1.34
C GLY A 63 -3.78 8.11 1.11
N GLN A 64 -3.08 8.44 0.02
CA GLN A 64 -1.72 7.98 -0.22
C GLN A 64 -0.80 8.67 0.79
N THR A 65 -0.23 7.89 1.71
CA THR A 65 0.51 8.39 2.88
C THR A 65 1.85 7.69 3.07
N PHE A 66 2.10 6.61 2.34
CA PHE A 66 3.38 5.91 2.32
C PHE A 66 4.17 6.36 1.09
N ARG A 67 5.35 6.91 1.32
CA ARG A 67 6.27 7.33 0.26
C ARG A 67 7.35 6.28 0.09
N GLU A 68 7.64 5.90 -1.14
CA GLU A 68 8.73 5.00 -1.52
C GLU A 68 9.84 5.81 -2.22
N ASP A 69 11.07 5.60 -1.79
CA ASP A 69 12.27 6.22 -2.33
C ASP A 69 13.29 5.12 -2.70
N TYR A 70 13.96 5.25 -3.85
CA TYR A 70 15.02 4.33 -4.25
C TYR A 70 16.15 5.08 -4.95
N GLU A 71 17.36 4.52 -4.85
CA GLU A 71 18.55 5.07 -5.49
C GLU A 71 19.45 3.96 -5.99
N ILE A 72 20.03 4.14 -7.18
CA ILE A 72 20.99 3.21 -7.79
C ILE A 72 22.20 4.01 -8.27
N HIS A 73 23.40 3.64 -7.82
CA HIS A 73 24.66 4.34 -8.17
C HIS A 73 25.89 3.44 -8.06
N GLY A 74 27.08 3.94 -8.43
CA GLY A 74 28.38 3.30 -8.16
C GLY A 74 29.01 2.48 -9.29
N ALA A 75 28.42 2.46 -10.48
CA ALA A 75 28.92 1.69 -11.62
C ALA A 75 30.37 2.03 -12.01
N GLU A 76 30.77 3.29 -11.83
CA GLU A 76 32.13 3.80 -12.04
C GLU A 76 33.18 3.19 -11.10
N THR A 77 32.76 2.57 -10.01
CA THR A 77 33.62 1.92 -9.02
C THR A 77 33.67 0.40 -9.16
N GLY A 78 32.95 -0.16 -10.13
CA GLY A 78 32.81 -1.62 -10.28
C GLY A 78 31.85 -2.28 -9.28
N VAL A 79 31.10 -1.49 -8.49
CA VAL A 79 30.09 -1.99 -7.55
C VAL A 79 28.83 -1.14 -7.66
N VAL A 80 27.71 -1.75 -8.06
CA VAL A 80 26.39 -1.10 -8.04
C VAL A 80 25.83 -1.18 -6.62
N THR A 81 25.39 -0.06 -6.10
CA THR A 81 24.62 0.02 -4.85
C THR A 81 23.17 0.32 -5.17
N VAL A 82 22.25 -0.44 -4.60
CA VAL A 82 20.81 -0.25 -4.69
C VAL A 82 20.28 0.03 -3.28
N SER A 83 19.79 1.24 -3.07
CA SER A 83 19.11 1.63 -1.84
C SER A 83 17.61 1.69 -2.10
N TYR A 84 16.81 1.11 -1.21
CA TYR A 84 15.37 1.27 -1.18
C TYR A 84 14.93 1.64 0.23
N GLY A 85 14.02 2.59 0.34
CA GLY A 85 13.39 2.97 1.58
C GLY A 85 11.96 3.41 1.35
N GLY A 86 11.18 3.40 2.41
CA GLY A 86 9.85 3.96 2.38
C GLY A 86 9.29 4.15 3.77
N GLY A 87 8.39 5.11 3.89
CA GLY A 87 7.82 5.50 5.17
C GLY A 87 6.47 6.16 5.05
N CYS A 88 5.59 5.85 5.99
CA CYS A 88 4.34 6.54 6.18
C CYS A 88 4.56 7.85 6.94
N THR A 89 4.12 8.96 6.35
CA THR A 89 4.21 10.29 6.96
C THR A 89 3.22 10.52 8.11
N VAL A 90 2.27 9.60 8.29
CA VAL A 90 1.23 9.69 9.32
C VAL A 90 1.54 8.79 10.52
N CYS A 91 1.85 7.51 10.29
CA CYS A 91 1.94 6.52 11.37
C CYS A 91 3.36 6.00 11.64
N GLY A 92 4.35 6.39 10.83
CA GLY A 92 5.74 5.95 10.99
C GLY A 92 6.04 4.51 10.55
N TYR A 93 5.05 3.78 10.00
CA TYR A 93 5.29 2.48 9.36
C TYR A 93 6.27 2.65 8.20
N GLY A 94 7.35 1.87 8.13
CA GLY A 94 8.38 2.05 7.13
C GLY A 94 9.45 0.97 7.14
N THR A 95 10.30 0.98 6.12
CA THR A 95 11.47 0.11 5.95
C THR A 95 12.56 0.84 5.19
N SER A 96 13.81 0.40 5.35
CA SER A 96 14.93 0.85 4.51
C SER A 96 16.01 -0.21 4.47
N PHE A 97 16.55 -0.47 3.29
CA PHE A 97 17.66 -1.39 3.08
C PHE A 97 18.57 -0.93 1.93
N GLU A 98 19.80 -1.42 1.95
CA GLU A 98 20.82 -1.18 0.93
C GLU A 98 21.43 -2.51 0.54
N GLU A 99 21.60 -2.73 -0.76
CA GLU A 99 22.29 -3.89 -1.33
C GLU A 99 23.42 -3.46 -2.26
N ARG A 100 24.50 -4.25 -2.29
CA ARG A 100 25.69 -3.98 -3.10
C ARG A 100 26.00 -5.18 -3.98
N HIS A 101 26.15 -4.93 -5.28
CA HIS A 101 26.34 -5.93 -6.31
C HIS A 101 27.62 -5.62 -7.10
N PRO A 102 28.65 -6.50 -7.09
CA PRO A 102 29.84 -6.30 -7.90
C PRO A 102 29.50 -6.44 -9.39
N ILE A 103 30.18 -5.65 -10.24
CA ILE A 103 30.07 -5.75 -11.69
C ILE A 103 31.18 -6.68 -12.20
N GLU A 104 30.80 -7.80 -12.80
CA GLU A 104 31.77 -8.68 -13.46
C GLU A 104 32.27 -8.07 -14.77
N VAL A 105 33.59 -8.07 -14.96
CA VAL A 105 34.22 -7.66 -16.22
C VAL A 105 34.31 -8.89 -17.12
N PHE A 106 33.49 -8.93 -18.17
CA PHE A 106 33.65 -9.93 -19.22
C PHE A 106 34.72 -9.46 -20.21
N GLU A 107 35.78 -10.25 -20.38
CA GLU A 107 36.78 -9.98 -21.42
C GLU A 107 36.12 -10.05 -22.80
N LEU A 108 35.97 -8.89 -23.43
CA LEU A 108 35.62 -8.78 -24.84
C LEU A 108 36.78 -9.37 -25.65
N HIS A 109 36.67 -10.64 -26.00
CA HIS A 109 37.61 -11.29 -26.90
C HIS A 109 37.65 -10.49 -28.20
N SER A 110 38.83 -9.95 -28.49
CA SER A 110 39.09 -9.09 -29.65
C SER A 110 38.66 -9.81 -30.93
N VAL A 111 37.71 -9.23 -31.65
CA VAL A 111 37.42 -9.61 -33.04
C VAL A 111 38.70 -9.34 -33.82
N LYS A 112 39.48 -10.38 -34.11
CA LYS A 112 40.62 -10.29 -35.02
C LYS A 112 40.07 -9.94 -36.40
N GLU A 113 40.34 -8.72 -36.85
CA GLU A 113 40.21 -8.34 -38.26
C GLU A 113 41.17 -9.22 -39.08
N ASN A 114 40.63 -10.28 -39.70
CA ASN A 114 41.35 -10.99 -40.75
C ASN A 114 41.31 -10.14 -42.02
N GLY A 115 42.27 -9.22 -42.14
CA GLY A 115 42.60 -8.59 -43.42
C GLY A 115 43.07 -9.63 -44.41
N HIS A 116 42.32 -9.83 -45.49
CA HIS A 116 42.76 -10.55 -46.68
C HIS A 116 43.86 -9.76 -47.38
N GLY A 117 45.02 -10.41 -47.56
CA GLY A 117 46.06 -10.03 -48.52
C GLY A 117 46.22 -11.14 -49.55
#